data_AF-A0A2J7V4I3-F1
#
_entry.id   AF-A0A2J7V4I3-F1
#
_cell.length_a   1.000
_cell.length_b   1.000
_cell.length_c   1.000
_cell.angle_alpha   90.00
_cell.angle_beta   90.00
_cell.angle_gamma   90.00
#
_symmetry.space_group_name_H-M   'P 1'
#
loop_
_entity.id
_entity.type
_entity.pdbx_description
1 polymer ?
#
loop_
_entity_poly.entity_id
_entity_poly.type
_entity_poly.pdbx_seq_one_letter_code
_entity_poly.pdbx_strand_id
1 'polypeptide(L)'
;MNRTAGGANAASSADRAGPLSRFEGRCLYRRTCECDEVLQLAVLGVEHTQERHGDDPTLSLIAEFLRDAEYAVQQARRLAQRWQD
;
A
#
# COMPACT_ATOMS: atom_id res chain seq x y z
N MET A 1 -16.51 42.51 10.91
CA MET A 1 -15.29 41.69 11.08
C MET A 1 -15.23 40.73 9.91
N ASN A 2 -14.25 40.94 9.02
CA ASN A 2 -14.12 40.27 7.74
C ASN A 2 -12.98 39.24 7.84
N ARG A 3 -13.24 37.96 7.56
CA ARG A 3 -12.22 36.93 7.28
C ARG A 3 -12.78 35.96 6.25
N THR A 4 -12.61 36.32 4.99
CA THR A 4 -12.57 35.38 3.86
C THR A 4 -11.12 34.94 3.65
N ALA A 5 -10.87 33.64 3.72
CA ALA A 5 -9.82 32.90 3.00
C ALA A 5 -10.02 31.42 3.41
N GLY A 6 -10.35 30.49 2.52
CA GLY A 6 -9.59 30.23 1.30
C GLY A 6 -8.66 29.07 1.57
N GLY A 7 -9.21 27.86 1.70
CA GLY A 7 -8.47 26.60 1.59
C GLY A 7 -9.01 25.87 0.37
N ALA A 8 -8.77 26.37 -0.84
CA ALA A 8 -7.58 25.97 -1.59
C ALA A 8 -7.39 24.44 -1.58
N ASN A 9 -8.22 23.79 -2.40
CA ASN A 9 -7.71 22.91 -3.44
C ASN A 9 -6.78 21.78 -2.96
N ALA A 10 -7.33 20.78 -2.27
CA ALA A 10 -6.73 19.45 -2.23
C ALA A 10 -7.02 18.68 -3.53
N ALA A 11 -6.87 19.34 -4.69
CA ALA A 11 -6.49 18.65 -5.92
C ALA A 11 -5.01 18.27 -5.75
N SER A 12 -4.75 17.29 -4.89
CA SER A 12 -3.42 16.87 -4.51
C SER A 12 -2.76 16.17 -5.69
N SER A 13 -2.09 16.95 -6.55
CA SER A 13 -0.84 16.61 -7.24
C SER A 13 -0.74 15.25 -7.95
N ALA A 14 -1.84 14.68 -8.44
CA ALA A 14 -1.80 13.43 -9.21
C ALA A 14 -1.15 13.59 -10.60
N ASP A 15 -0.77 14.82 -10.97
CA ASP A 15 -0.52 15.19 -12.37
C ASP A 15 0.97 15.30 -12.76
N ARG A 16 1.92 14.87 -11.92
CA ARG A 16 3.37 14.97 -12.22
C ARG A 16 4.27 13.85 -11.72
N ALA A 17 3.78 12.63 -11.56
CA ALA A 17 4.71 11.50 -11.44
C ALA A 17 5.25 11.16 -12.84
N GLY A 18 6.33 11.83 -13.26
CA GLY A 18 7.13 11.39 -14.40
C GLY A 18 7.64 9.95 -14.20
N PRO A 19 8.20 9.30 -15.23
CA PRO A 19 8.77 7.97 -15.05
C PRO A 19 9.83 7.98 -13.94
N LEU A 20 9.80 6.97 -13.06
CA LEU A 20 10.80 6.82 -12.00
C LEU A 20 12.21 6.80 -12.59
N SER A 21 13.16 7.42 -11.89
CA SER A 21 14.58 7.21 -12.16
C SER A 21 14.96 5.75 -11.92
N ARG A 22 16.10 5.31 -12.49
CA ARG A 22 16.63 3.95 -12.23
C ARG A 22 16.85 3.67 -10.74
N PHE A 23 17.30 4.66 -9.98
CA PHE A 23 17.50 4.51 -8.54
C PHE A 23 16.16 4.31 -7.82
N GLU A 24 15.17 5.16 -8.09
CA GLU A 24 13.83 5.06 -7.50
C GLU A 24 13.14 3.75 -7.87
N GLY A 25 13.24 3.31 -9.13
CA GLY A 25 12.69 2.03 -9.58
C GLY A 25 13.26 0.83 -8.83
N ARG A 26 14.59 0.78 -8.65
CA ARG A 26 15.25 -0.29 -7.88
C ARG A 26 14.89 -0.24 -6.38
N CYS A 27 14.85 0.95 -5.79
CA CYS A 27 14.42 1.12 -4.40
C CYS A 27 12.98 0.66 -4.22
N LEU A 28 12.07 1.07 -5.12
CA LEU A 28 10.67 0.66 -5.09
C LEU A 28 10.55 -0.86 -5.18
N TYR A 29 11.27 -1.50 -6.12
CA TYR A 29 11.25 -2.95 -6.26
C TYR A 29 11.64 -3.65 -4.93
N ARG A 30 12.77 -3.25 -4.35
CA ARG A 30 13.24 -3.84 -3.09
C ARG A 30 12.21 -3.66 -1.96
N ARG A 31 11.65 -2.45 -1.83
CA ARG A 31 10.63 -2.17 -0.81
C ARG A 31 9.36 -2.98 -1.04
N THR A 32 8.94 -3.20 -2.30
CA THR A 32 7.77 -4.04 -2.57
C THR A 32 8.00 -5.50 -2.18
N CYS A 33 9.21 -6.04 -2.33
CA CYS A 33 9.53 -7.38 -1.84
C CYS A 33 9.47 -7.45 -0.30
N GLU A 34 10.05 -6.46 0.40
CA GLU A 34 9.99 -6.39 1.86
C GLU A 34 8.54 -6.25 2.37
N CYS A 35 7.70 -5.50 1.65
CA CYS A 35 6.28 -5.37 1.98
C CYS A 35 5.50 -6.67 1.72
N ASP A 36 5.76 -7.38 0.62
CA ASP A 36 5.11 -8.68 0.32
C ASP A 36 5.33 -9.66 1.49
N GLU A 37 6.56 -9.75 2.03
CA GLU A 37 6.89 -10.62 3.16
C GLU A 37 6.11 -10.25 4.44
N VAL A 38 6.02 -8.96 4.77
CA VAL A 38 5.28 -8.47 5.95
C VAL A 38 3.78 -8.70 5.80
N LEU A 39 3.22 -8.50 4.59
CA LEU A 39 1.80 -8.73 4.33
C LEU A 39 1.44 -10.21 4.48
N GLN A 40 2.27 -11.12 3.96
CA GLN A 40 2.07 -12.56 4.16
C GLN A 40 2.06 -12.95 5.64
N LEU A 41 2.97 -12.39 6.44
CA LEU A 41 2.98 -12.63 7.88
C LEU A 41 1.71 -12.08 8.57
N ALA A 42 1.21 -10.92 8.14
CA ALA A 42 0.00 -10.33 8.70
C ALA A 42 -1.25 -11.17 8.35
N VAL A 43 -1.36 -11.67 7.12
CA VAL A 43 -2.45 -12.56 6.69
C VAL A 43 -2.46 -13.84 7.53
N LEU A 44 -1.30 -14.50 7.66
CA LEU A 44 -1.15 -15.69 8.50
C LEU A 44 -1.54 -15.40 9.97
N GLY A 45 -1.19 -14.23 10.49
CA GLY A 45 -1.56 -13.82 11.85
C GLY A 45 -3.06 -13.67 12.05
N VAL A 46 -3.77 -13.13 11.06
CA VAL A 46 -5.23 -13.00 11.09
C VAL A 46 -5.91 -14.36 11.01
N GLU A 47 -5.52 -15.19 10.04
CA GLU A 47 -6.05 -16.55 9.87
C GLU A 47 -5.87 -17.38 11.14
N HIS A 48 -4.66 -17.38 11.70
CA HIS A 48 -4.35 -18.12 12.93
C HIS A 48 -5.18 -17.62 14.14
N THR A 49 -5.42 -16.33 14.22
CA THR A 49 -6.21 -15.75 15.32
C THR A 49 -7.69 -16.13 15.17
N GLN A 50 -8.24 -16.09 13.96
CA GLN A 50 -9.62 -16.50 13.67
C GLN A 50 -9.83 -18.00 13.93
N GLU A 51 -8.89 -18.86 13.52
CA GLU A 51 -8.94 -20.30 13.82
C GLU A 51 -8.98 -20.58 15.33
N ARG A 52 -8.24 -19.80 16.12
CA ARG A 52 -8.11 -20.02 17.57
C ARG A 52 -9.25 -19.42 18.39
N HIS A 53 -9.77 -18.27 17.97
CA HIS A 53 -10.71 -17.48 18.78
C HIS A 53 -12.11 -17.37 18.16
N GLY A 54 -12.29 -17.89 16.95
CA GLY A 54 -13.53 -17.77 16.17
C GLY A 54 -13.57 -16.50 15.32
N ASP A 55 -14.62 -16.39 14.52
CA ASP A 55 -14.83 -15.24 13.63
C ASP A 55 -15.00 -13.95 14.44
N ASP A 56 -14.14 -12.97 14.15
CA ASP A 56 -14.18 -11.63 14.75
C ASP A 56 -14.35 -10.57 13.64
N PRO A 57 -15.34 -9.66 13.73
CA PRO A 57 -15.58 -8.63 12.71
C PRO A 57 -14.39 -7.69 12.47
N THR A 58 -13.58 -7.42 13.49
CA THR A 58 -12.37 -6.61 13.38
C THR A 58 -11.30 -7.35 12.61
N LEU A 59 -11.11 -8.64 12.88
CA LEU A 59 -10.19 -9.49 12.11
C LEU A 59 -10.62 -9.60 10.65
N SER A 60 -11.92 -9.71 10.37
CA SER A 60 -12.45 -9.67 9.01
C SER A 60 -12.14 -8.35 8.29
N LEU A 61 -12.30 -7.21 8.99
CA LEU A 61 -11.95 -5.90 8.46
C LEU A 61 -10.43 -5.75 8.21
N ILE A 62 -9.60 -6.27 9.12
CA ILE A 62 -8.14 -6.29 8.93
C ILE A 62 -7.78 -7.13 7.70
N ALA A 63 -8.40 -8.29 7.50
CA ALA A 63 -8.18 -9.13 6.32
C ALA A 63 -8.55 -8.43 5.00
N GLU A 64 -9.55 -7.55 5.00
CA GLU A 64 -9.90 -6.71 3.84
C GLU A 64 -8.82 -5.67 3.56
N PHE A 65 -8.35 -4.93 4.58
CA PHE A 65 -7.28 -3.96 4.41
C PHE A 65 -5.95 -4.60 3.97
N LEU A 66 -5.66 -5.81 4.45
CA LEU A 66 -4.48 -6.56 4.00
C LEU A 66 -4.57 -6.92 2.52
N ARG A 67 -5.74 -7.33 2.02
CA ARG A 67 -5.96 -7.59 0.59
C ARG A 67 -5.78 -6.34 -0.26
N ASP A 68 -6.26 -5.19 0.20
CA ASP A 68 -6.07 -3.92 -0.50
C ASP A 68 -4.58 -3.51 -0.53
N ALA A 69 -3.86 -3.72 0.58
CA ALA A 69 -2.44 -3.46 0.66
C ALA A 69 -1.61 -4.38 -0.26
N GLU A 70 -1.93 -5.69 -0.30
CA GLU A 70 -1.32 -6.63 -1.24
C GLU A 70 -1.53 -6.20 -2.69
N TYR A 71 -2.75 -5.78 -3.05
CA TYR A 71 -3.03 -5.27 -4.39
C TYR A 71 -2.17 -4.05 -4.72
N ALA A 72 -2.05 -3.09 -3.79
CA ALA A 72 -1.24 -1.89 -3.98
C ALA A 72 0.26 -2.22 -4.14
N VAL A 73 0.80 -3.13 -3.32
CA VAL A 73 2.20 -3.58 -3.41
C VAL A 73 2.45 -4.30 -4.73
N GLN A 74 1.53 -5.15 -5.19
CA GLN A 74 1.63 -5.79 -6.50
C GLN A 74 1.63 -4.77 -7.64
N GLN A 75 0.81 -3.72 -7.59
CA GLN A 75 0.84 -2.65 -8.60
C GLN A 75 2.18 -1.90 -8.57
N ALA A 76 2.68 -1.55 -7.38
CA ALA A 76 3.97 -0.91 -7.22
C ALA A 76 5.13 -1.78 -7.74
N ARG A 77 5.06 -3.10 -7.54
CA ARG A 77 6.05 -4.05 -8.04
C ARG A 77 6.02 -4.15 -9.57
N ARG A 78 4.83 -4.23 -10.17
CA ARG A 78 4.66 -4.21 -11.64
C ARG A 78 5.19 -2.92 -12.26
N LEU A 79 4.97 -1.80 -11.58
CA LEU A 79 5.58 -0.54 -11.97
C LEU A 79 7.11 -0.68 -11.94
N ALA A 80 7.68 -1.14 -10.83
CA ALA A 80 9.13 -1.23 -10.60
C ALA A 80 9.86 -2.28 -11.47
N GLN A 81 9.19 -3.31 -11.98
CA GLN A 81 9.78 -4.39 -12.79
C GLN A 81 10.55 -3.90 -14.01
N ARG A 82 10.15 -2.75 -14.57
CA ARG A 82 10.76 -2.11 -15.75
C ARG A 82 12.20 -1.64 -15.53
N TRP A 83 12.67 -1.62 -14.29
CA TRP A 83 13.97 -1.08 -13.88
C TRP A 83 14.86 -2.14 -13.22
N GLN A 84 14.58 -3.42 -13.47
CA GLN A 84 15.40 -4.53 -12.98
C GLN A 84 16.59 -4.86 -13.91
N ASP A 85 16.52 -4.44 -15.17
CA ASP A 85 17.58 -4.58 -16.18
C ASP A 85 18.70 -3.54 -15.99
#